data_AF-A0A5J5IE32-F1
#
_entry.id   AF-A0A5J5IE32-F1
#
_cell.length_a   1.000
_cell.length_b   1.000
_cell.length_c   1.000
_cell.angle_alpha   90.00
_cell.angle_beta   90.00
_cell.angle_gamma   90.00
#
_symmetry.space_group_name_H-M   'P 1'
#
loop_
_entity.id
_entity.type
_entity.pdbx_description
1 polymer ?
#
loop_
_entity_poly.entity_id
_entity_poly.type
_entity_poly.pdbx_seq_one_letter_code
_entity_poly.pdbx_strand_id
1 'polypeptide(L)'
;MVEVFKTNVEDCEHASWIIDRIHKKFANYKANFDLEDCDHILRVKCPETQIESQSIINLVRDLGFYAEVLQDNISPVKRWNIYSN
;
A
#
# COMPACT_ATOMS: atom_id res chain seq x y z
N MET A 1 0.31 13.09 2.49
CA MET A 1 0.92 11.85 3.01
C MET A 1 0.72 10.72 2.01
N VAL A 2 1.63 9.75 1.96
CA VAL A 2 1.51 8.55 1.11
C VAL A 2 1.78 7.35 2.00
N GLU A 3 0.95 6.33 1.86
CA GLU A 3 1.06 5.09 2.61
C GLU A 3 0.98 3.91 1.65
N VAL A 4 1.81 2.90 1.93
CA VAL A 4 2.00 1.75 1.06
C VAL A 4 1.49 0.53 1.79
N PHE A 5 0.70 -0.28 1.09
CA PHE A 5 0.08 -1.48 1.62
C PHE A 5 0.47 -2.67 0.77
N LYS A 6 0.92 -3.75 1.39
CA LYS A 6 1.08 -5.03 0.72
C LYS A 6 -0.25 -5.76 0.72
N THR A 7 -0.64 -6.25 -0.43
CA THR A 7 -1.87 -7.00 -0.66
C THR A 7 -1.58 -8.34 -1.32
N ASN A 8 -2.60 -9.17 -1.53
CA ASN A 8 -2.50 -10.41 -2.30
C ASN A 8 -3.24 -10.33 -3.65
N VAL A 9 -3.38 -9.12 -4.19
CA VAL A 9 -4.18 -8.87 -5.39
C VAL A 9 -3.30 -9.07 -6.62
N GLU A 10 -3.54 -10.15 -7.36
CA GLU A 10 -2.76 -10.52 -8.55
C GLU A 10 -3.43 -10.05 -9.85
N ASP A 11 -4.76 -9.93 -9.87
CA ASP A 11 -5.51 -9.51 -11.06
C ASP A 11 -5.72 -8.00 -11.14
N CYS A 12 -5.51 -7.45 -12.33
CA CYS A 12 -5.80 -6.05 -12.66
C CYS A 12 -7.29 -5.69 -12.45
N GLU A 13 -8.21 -6.62 -12.69
CA GLU A 13 -9.65 -6.42 -12.46
C GLU A 13 -9.94 -6.22 -10.97
N HIS A 14 -9.38 -7.08 -10.12
CA HIS A 14 -9.50 -6.97 -8.66
C HIS A 14 -8.83 -5.68 -8.15
N ALA A 15 -7.66 -5.32 -8.69
CA ALA A 15 -6.97 -4.07 -8.34
C ALA A 15 -7.83 -2.84 -8.65
N SER A 16 -8.39 -2.76 -9.86
CA SER A 16 -9.29 -1.67 -10.27
C SER A 16 -10.54 -1.61 -9.40
N TRP A 17 -11.12 -2.77 -9.08
CA TRP A 17 -12.28 -2.87 -8.21
C TRP A 17 -12.02 -2.33 -6.79
N ILE A 18 -10.88 -2.69 -6.21
CA ILE A 18 -10.47 -2.20 -4.89
C ILE A 18 -10.22 -0.68 -4.92
N ILE A 19 -9.55 -0.17 -5.95
CA ILE A 19 -9.33 1.29 -6.13
C ILE A 19 -10.68 2.02 -6.16
N ASP A 20 -11.64 1.55 -6.96
CA ASP A 20 -12.97 2.15 -7.07
C ASP A 20 -13.70 2.13 -5.72
N ARG A 21 -13.60 1.03 -4.96
CA ARG A 21 -14.17 0.94 -3.61
C ARG A 21 -13.54 1.93 -2.63
N ILE A 22 -12.22 2.11 -2.69
CA ILE A 22 -11.52 3.09 -1.85
C ILE A 22 -11.97 4.50 -2.21
N HIS A 23 -11.98 4.86 -3.50
CA HIS A 23 -12.39 6.20 -3.95
C HIS A 23 -13.87 6.50 -3.66
N LYS A 24 -14.75 5.48 -3.76
CA LYS A 24 -16.17 5.61 -3.37
C LYS A 24 -16.36 5.87 -1.88
N LYS A 25 -15.54 5.24 -1.03
CA LYS A 25 -15.62 5.41 0.43
C LYS A 25 -14.89 6.67 0.89
N PHE A 26 -13.83 7.05 0.19
CA PHE A 26 -12.95 8.17 0.51
C PHE A 26 -12.69 9.00 -0.75
N ALA A 27 -13.53 10.01 -1.00
CA ALA A 27 -13.42 10.86 -2.19
C ALA A 27 -12.06 11.60 -2.32
N ASN A 28 -11.38 11.83 -1.19
CA ASN A 28 -10.12 12.58 -1.14
C ASN A 28 -8.87 11.68 -1.18
N TYR A 29 -9.05 10.36 -1.28
CA TYR A 29 -7.94 9.41 -1.28
C TYR A 29 -7.63 8.99 -2.71
N LYS A 30 -6.35 9.01 -3.07
CA LYS A 30 -5.84 8.51 -4.35
C LYS A 30 -5.12 7.20 -4.13
N ALA A 31 -5.84 6.09 -4.31
CA ALA A 31 -5.27 4.74 -4.37
C ALA A 31 -4.80 4.39 -5.79
N ASN A 32 -3.64 3.74 -5.91
CA ASN A 32 -3.11 3.14 -7.13
C ASN A 32 -2.45 1.80 -6.79
N PHE A 33 -2.50 0.83 -7.70
CA PHE A 33 -1.71 -0.39 -7.59
C PHE A 33 -0.45 -0.27 -8.45
N ASP A 34 0.67 -0.73 -7.91
CA ASP A 34 1.92 -0.83 -8.67
C ASP A 34 1.92 -2.16 -9.45
N LEU A 35 1.18 -2.19 -10.55
CA LEU A 35 1.01 -3.38 -11.38
C LEU A 35 2.18 -3.60 -12.35
N GLU A 36 3.09 -2.63 -12.48
CA GLU A 36 4.26 -2.74 -13.35
C GLU A 36 5.40 -3.54 -12.71
N ASP A 37 5.50 -3.56 -11.38
CA ASP A 37 6.58 -4.26 -10.67
C ASP A 37 6.20 -5.69 -10.23
N CYS A 38 5.01 -6.19 -10.57
CA CYS A 38 4.41 -7.43 -10.01
C CYS A 38 4.39 -7.48 -8.47
N ASP A 39 4.70 -6.36 -7.82
CA ASP A 39 4.57 -6.21 -6.40
C ASP A 39 3.09 -5.93 -6.13
N HIS A 40 2.43 -6.84 -5.40
CA HIS A 40 1.02 -6.74 -5.01
C HIS A 40 0.80 -5.57 -4.03
N ILE A 41 1.20 -4.36 -4.42
CA ILE A 41 1.37 -3.21 -3.57
C ILE A 41 0.36 -2.15 -3.97
N LEU A 42 -0.45 -1.79 -2.99
CA LEU A 42 -1.44 -0.74 -3.04
C LEU A 42 -0.85 0.52 -2.42
N ARG A 43 -0.74 1.57 -3.22
CA ARG A 43 -0.26 2.89 -2.78
C ARG A 43 -1.42 3.85 -2.62
N VAL A 44 -1.66 4.30 -1.40
CA VAL A 44 -2.71 5.29 -1.08
C VAL A 44 -2.07 6.64 -0.77
N LYS A 45 -2.55 7.69 -1.42
CA LYS A 45 -2.12 9.06 -1.21
C LYS A 45 -3.29 9.91 -0.73
N CYS A 46 -3.10 10.61 0.38
CA CYS A 46 -4.04 11.62 0.85
C CYS A 46 -3.33 12.98 0.94
N PRO A 47 -3.78 14.00 0.19
CA PRO A 47 -3.20 15.33 0.25
C PRO A 47 -3.69 16.16 1.46
N GLU A 48 -4.92 15.91 1.93
CA GLU A 48 -5.59 16.78 2.90
C GLU A 48 -5.56 16.25 4.34
N THR A 49 -5.56 14.93 4.53
CA THR A 49 -5.66 14.30 5.86
C THR A 49 -4.61 13.23 6.09
N GLN A 50 -4.52 12.76 7.33
CA GLN A 50 -3.82 11.52 7.64
C GLN A 50 -4.55 10.34 6.99
N ILE A 51 -3.79 9.31 6.59
CA ILE A 51 -4.34 8.10 6.00
C ILE A 51 -4.70 7.15 7.14
N GLU A 52 -5.96 6.75 7.21
CA GLU A 52 -6.44 5.77 8.19
C GLU A 52 -6.17 4.35 7.69
N SER A 53 -4.94 3.88 7.87
CA SER A 53 -4.47 2.57 7.38
C SER A 53 -5.35 1.42 7.84
N GLN A 54 -5.80 1.46 9.10
CA GLN A 54 -6.68 0.42 9.66
C GLN A 54 -8.03 0.34 8.93
N SER A 55 -8.58 1.48 8.52
CA SER A 55 -9.83 1.55 7.77
C SER A 55 -9.68 1.00 6.36
N ILE A 56 -8.54 1.25 5.70
CA ILE A 56 -8.20 0.68 4.40
C ILE A 56 -8.03 -0.84 4.52
N ILE A 57 -7.27 -1.32 5.50
CA ILE A 57 -7.04 -2.76 5.71
C ILE A 57 -8.36 -3.49 5.94
N ASN A 58 -9.22 -2.96 6.82
CA ASN A 58 -10.52 -3.58 7.08
C ASN A 58 -11.41 -3.58 5.84
N LEU A 59 -11.38 -2.52 5.02
CA LEU A 59 -12.12 -2.49 3.75
C LEU A 59 -11.62 -3.57 2.79
N VAL A 60 -10.30 -3.70 2.61
CA VAL A 60 -9.73 -4.71 1.70
C VAL A 60 -10.03 -6.13 2.20
N ARG A 61 -9.98 -6.35 3.52
CA ARG A 61 -10.35 -7.63 4.15
C ARG A 61 -11.83 -7.97 3.98
N ASP A 62 -12.72 -6.99 4.06
CA ASP A 62 -14.16 -7.16 3.82
C ASP A 62 -14.46 -7.57 2.37
N LEU A 63 -13.62 -7.13 1.43
CA LEU A 63 -13.69 -7.52 0.01
C LEU A 63 -13.12 -8.94 -0.26
N GLY A 64 -12.55 -9.60 0.75
CA GLY A 64 -11.97 -10.95 0.62
C GLY A 64 -10.47 -10.99 0.33
N PHE A 65 -9.78 -9.85 0.41
CA PHE A 65 -8.34 -9.74 0.12
C PHE A 65 -7.51 -9.48 1.37
N TYR A 66 -6.21 -9.77 1.30
CA TYR A 66 -5.26 -9.42 2.34
C TYR A 66 -4.71 -8.00 2.11
N ALA A 67 -4.52 -7.24 3.19
CA ALA A 67 -3.82 -5.96 3.16
C ALA A 67 -3.08 -5.73 4.48
N GLU A 68 -1.85 -5.25 4.40
CA GLU A 68 -1.01 -4.88 5.54
C GLU A 68 -0.20 -3.62 5.22
N VAL A 69 0.00 -2.74 6.21
CA VAL A 69 0.84 -1.54 6.02
C VAL A 69 2.29 -1.96 5.83
N LEU A 70 2.87 -1.61 4.69
CA LEU A 70 4.28 -1.80 4.43
C LEU A 70 5.01 -0.53 4.91
N GLN A 71 5.54 -0.56 6.13
CA GLN A 71 6.47 0.48 6.56
C GLN A 71 7.73 0.36 5.71
N ASP A 72 8.08 1.45 5.03
CA ASP A 72 9.37 1.59 4.36
C ASP A 72 10.44 1.55 5.46
N ASN A 73 10.89 0.34 5.76
CA ASN A 73 12.04 0.13 6.60
C ASN A 73 13.21 0.52 5.72
N ILE A 74 13.49 1.83 5.66
CA ILE A 74 14.77 2.36 5.22
C ILE A 74 15.77 1.67 6.12
N SER A 75 16.27 0.50 5.70
CA SER A 75 17.32 -0.20 6.41
C SER A 75 18.45 0.81 6.53
N PRO A 76 18.81 1.30 7.74
CA PRO A 76 19.95 2.17 7.86
C PRO A 76 21.15 1.32 7.49
N VAL A 77 21.61 1.49 6.25
CA VAL A 77 22.93 1.12 5.75
C VAL A 77 23.44 -0.25 6.22
N LYS A 78 23.44 -1.25 5.31
CA LYS A 78 24.53 -2.25 5.30
C LYS A 78 25.84 -1.51 4.98
N ARG A 79 26.33 -0.71 5.92
CA ARG A 79 27.65 -0.11 5.88
C ARG A 79 28.60 -1.25 6.19
N TRP A 80 29.12 -1.86 5.13
CA TRP A 80 30.16 -2.86 5.18
C TRP A 80 31.36 -2.26 5.93
N ASN A 81 31.43 -2.49 7.25
CA ASN A 81 32.59 -2.13 8.05
C ASN A 81 33.71 -3.14 7.75
N ILE A 82 34.34 -2.98 6.58
CA ILE A 82 35.70 -3.47 6.32
C ILE A 82 36.69 -2.52 6.96
N TYR A 83 36.74 -2.56 8.29
CA TYR A 83 37.95 -2.30 9.03
C TYR A 83 38.16 -3.49 9.94
N SER A 84 38.54 -4.62 9.34
CA SER A 84 39.20 -5.70 10.06
C SER A 84 40.70 -5.39 10.03
N ASN A 85 41.21 -5.24 11.24
CA ASN A 85 42.58 -4.93 11.62
C ASN A 85 43.59 -5.98 11.15
#